data_AF-D6WET2-F1
#
_entry.id   AF-D6WET2-F1
#
_cell.length_a   1.000
_cell.length_b   1.000
_cell.length_c   1.000
_cell.angle_alpha   90.00
_cell.angle_beta   90.00
_cell.angle_gamma   90.00
#
_symmetry.space_group_name_H-M   'P 1'
#
loop_
_entity.id
_entity.type
_entity.pdbx_description
1 polymer ?
#
loop_
_entity_poly.entity_id
_entity_poly.type
_entity_poly.pdbx_seq_one_letter_code
_entity_poly.pdbx_strand_id
1 'polypeptide(L)'
;MCDCSPQSMDLKTPRNVYLTAFYKRSFAHHTVKNRMPVILTQVIDGLARNKEEIANAHGEEGQNDLKSVIGELSKLKYEIQTNKSLRKIVSDAPDVKFYNDYITGQSDKDGNVTFFSVIWLLSECYMYRRIREAFEVTNTLKNYDPFLKQKRDSHFQALPVMAKLAQYLIEVLEKSDEPKKEDFIHLLKINLWGNKCDLSLSNGEMTSNTDDLFNLESLEPNILCDHSEKVWMAGFWCTIIGDYRYRVGQFWL
;
A
#
# COMPACT_ATOMS: atom_id res chain seq x y z
N MET A 1 -9.03 32.75 24.81
CA MET A 1 -10.12 32.25 23.94
C MET A 1 -9.71 30.87 23.47
N CYS A 2 -10.40 29.80 23.87
CA CYS A 2 -10.16 28.47 23.32
C CYS A 2 -10.67 28.47 21.89
N ASP A 3 -9.75 28.50 20.93
CA ASP A 3 -10.06 28.29 19.52
C ASP A 3 -10.38 26.81 19.32
N CYS A 4 -11.63 26.42 19.63
CA CYS A 4 -12.14 25.08 19.39
C CYS A 4 -12.50 24.94 17.91
N SER A 5 -11.50 25.02 17.03
CA SER A 5 -11.65 24.53 15.66
C SER A 5 -12.13 23.07 15.74
N PRO A 6 -13.21 22.70 15.02
CA PRO A 6 -13.83 21.39 15.18
C PRO A 6 -12.83 20.31 14.79
N GLN A 7 -12.62 19.30 15.64
CA GLN A 7 -11.66 18.21 15.36
C GLN A 7 -12.12 17.28 14.21
N SER A 8 -13.37 17.40 13.77
CA SER A 8 -13.95 16.72 12.60
C SER A 8 -15.29 17.35 12.22
N MET A 9 -15.73 17.16 10.98
CA MET A 9 -17.03 17.60 10.46
C MET A 9 -17.87 16.43 9.94
N ASP A 10 -19.15 16.39 10.27
CA ASP A 10 -20.08 15.38 9.75
C ASP A 10 -20.60 15.73 8.34
N LEU A 11 -19.70 15.65 7.36
CA LEU A 11 -20.00 15.91 5.95
C LEU A 11 -19.29 14.90 5.05
N LYS A 12 -19.76 14.78 3.80
CA LYS A 12 -18.96 14.19 2.72
C LYS A 12 -17.79 15.14 2.41
N THR A 13 -16.69 14.58 1.91
CA THR A 13 -15.57 15.42 1.45
C THR A 13 -16.06 16.34 0.32
N PRO A 14 -15.84 17.66 0.43
CA PRO A 14 -16.13 18.61 -0.63
C PRO A 14 -15.39 18.27 -1.93
N ARG A 15 -15.86 18.79 -3.06
CA ARG A 15 -15.11 18.69 -4.32
C ARG A 15 -13.87 19.58 -4.26
N ASN A 16 -12.81 19.17 -4.96
CA ASN A 16 -11.56 19.92 -5.12
C ASN A 16 -10.81 20.23 -3.81
N VAL A 17 -11.01 19.42 -2.77
CA VAL A 17 -10.16 19.43 -1.57
C VAL A 17 -9.47 18.09 -1.40
N TYR A 18 -8.35 18.08 -0.69
CA TYR A 18 -7.67 16.84 -0.36
C TYR A 18 -8.58 15.91 0.47
N LEU A 19 -8.48 14.61 0.22
CA LEU A 19 -9.09 13.62 1.09
C LEU A 19 -8.38 13.68 2.44
N THR A 20 -9.12 13.89 3.51
CA THR A 20 -8.63 13.91 4.88
C THR A 20 -9.61 13.15 5.77
N ALA A 21 -9.13 12.66 6.91
CA ALA A 21 -10.01 12.05 7.91
C ALA A 21 -10.83 13.08 8.70
N PHE A 22 -10.73 14.36 8.39
CA PHE A 22 -11.53 15.43 8.98
C PHE A 22 -13.04 15.26 8.68
N TYR A 23 -13.38 14.76 7.49
CA TYR A 23 -14.76 14.59 7.04
C TYR A 23 -15.30 13.21 7.41
N LYS A 24 -16.21 13.12 8.40
CA LYS A 24 -16.68 11.84 8.99
C LYS A 24 -17.33 10.88 8.00
N ARG A 25 -17.94 11.39 6.93
CA ARG A 25 -18.61 10.56 5.91
C ARG A 25 -17.69 10.15 4.76
N SER A 26 -16.39 10.39 4.90
CA SER A 26 -15.37 9.98 3.93
C SER A 26 -14.80 8.60 4.25
N PHE A 27 -14.34 7.89 3.22
CA PHE A 27 -13.59 6.66 3.41
C PHE A 27 -12.24 6.88 4.10
N ALA A 28 -11.65 8.08 3.95
CA ALA A 28 -10.45 8.48 4.68
C ALA A 28 -10.70 8.47 6.20
N HIS A 29 -11.81 9.06 6.67
CA HIS A 29 -12.16 9.02 8.10
C HIS A 29 -12.35 7.59 8.60
N HIS A 30 -13.07 6.76 7.84
CA HIS A 30 -13.24 5.35 8.17
C HIS A 30 -11.88 4.63 8.25
N THR A 31 -10.98 4.89 7.31
CA THR A 31 -9.65 4.27 7.28
C THR A 31 -8.81 4.67 8.48
N VAL A 32 -8.68 5.98 8.77
CA VAL A 32 -7.89 6.47 9.89
C VAL A 32 -8.48 6.05 11.24
N LYS A 33 -9.80 6.14 11.39
CA LYS A 33 -10.47 5.87 12.66
C LYS A 33 -10.59 4.39 12.99
N ASN A 34 -10.81 3.53 11.98
CA ASN A 34 -11.15 2.12 12.20
C ASN A 34 -10.06 1.19 11.65
N ARG A 35 -9.66 1.35 10.38
CA ARG A 35 -8.77 0.38 9.71
C ARG A 35 -7.33 0.46 10.22
N MET A 36 -6.77 1.66 10.34
CA MET A 36 -5.40 1.87 10.82
C MET A 36 -5.17 1.29 12.23
N PRO A 37 -6.07 1.50 13.23
CA PRO A 37 -5.95 0.81 14.52
C PRO A 37 -6.05 -0.71 14.44
N VAL A 38 -6.87 -1.26 13.53
CA VAL A 38 -6.97 -2.72 13.32
C VAL A 38 -5.65 -3.26 12.77
N ILE A 39 -5.07 -2.62 11.76
CA ILE A 39 -3.77 -2.99 11.18
C ILE A 39 -2.68 -3.00 12.27
N LEU A 40 -2.59 -1.94 13.07
CA LEU A 40 -1.62 -1.87 14.17
C LEU A 40 -1.85 -2.98 15.21
N THR A 41 -3.11 -3.33 15.48
CA THR A 41 -3.44 -4.44 16.39
C THR A 41 -2.97 -5.78 15.82
N GLN A 42 -3.22 -6.04 14.53
CA GLN A 42 -2.75 -7.26 13.87
C GLN A 42 -1.22 -7.37 13.88
N VAL A 43 -0.51 -6.25 13.66
CA VAL A 43 0.95 -6.19 13.76
C VAL A 43 1.42 -6.52 15.18
N ILE A 44 0.83 -5.89 16.20
CA ILE A 44 1.16 -6.13 17.62
C ILE A 44 0.90 -7.60 18.00
N ASP A 45 -0.25 -8.14 17.60
CA ASP A 45 -0.63 -9.53 17.88
C ASP A 45 0.32 -10.52 17.18
N GLY A 46 0.71 -10.22 15.93
CA GLY A 46 1.70 -11.01 15.19
C GLY A 46 3.06 -11.05 15.89
N LEU A 47 3.54 -9.90 16.36
CA LEU A 47 4.77 -9.79 17.13
C LEU A 47 4.70 -10.56 18.46
N ALA A 48 3.58 -10.44 19.18
CA ALA A 48 3.38 -11.14 20.44
C ALA A 48 3.37 -12.66 20.27
N ARG A 49 2.73 -13.18 19.22
CA ARG A 49 2.69 -14.61 18.89
C ARG A 49 4.05 -15.16 18.47
N ASN A 50 4.88 -14.36 17.80
CA ASN A 50 6.21 -14.78 17.34
C ASN A 50 7.32 -14.53 18.38
N LYS A 51 6.96 -14.19 19.63
CA LYS A 51 7.93 -13.88 20.69
C LYS A 51 8.97 -14.97 20.91
N GLU A 52 8.56 -16.24 20.90
CA GLU A 52 9.48 -17.37 21.12
C GLU A 52 10.45 -17.54 19.96
N GLU A 53 9.99 -17.38 18.72
CA GLU A 53 10.85 -17.44 17.52
C GLU A 53 11.90 -16.33 17.53
N ILE A 54 11.47 -15.10 17.87
CA ILE A 54 12.37 -13.95 18.00
C ILE A 54 13.37 -14.16 19.14
N ALA A 55 12.93 -14.69 20.28
CA ALA A 55 13.80 -15.02 21.40
C ALA A 55 14.85 -16.08 21.03
N ASN A 56 14.47 -17.10 20.26
CA ASN A 56 15.39 -18.14 19.81
C ASN A 56 16.41 -17.62 18.79
N ALA A 57 16.01 -16.69 17.92
CA ALA A 57 16.88 -16.11 16.90
C ALA A 57 17.83 -15.02 17.44
N HIS A 58 17.40 -14.24 18.42
CA HIS A 58 18.08 -13.01 18.85
C HIS A 58 18.35 -12.92 20.36
N GLY A 59 18.02 -13.96 21.13
CA GLY A 59 18.28 -14.03 22.58
C GLY A 59 17.50 -13.00 23.40
N GLU A 60 18.06 -12.62 24.56
CA GLU A 60 17.47 -11.65 25.48
C GLU A 60 17.34 -10.25 24.86
N GLU A 61 18.31 -9.84 24.05
CA GLU A 61 18.28 -8.54 23.37
C GLU A 61 17.10 -8.46 22.39
N GLY A 62 16.85 -9.51 21.61
CA GLY A 62 15.66 -9.60 20.76
C GLY A 62 14.34 -9.52 21.52
N GLN A 63 14.27 -10.10 22.73
CA GLN A 63 13.09 -9.96 23.58
C GLN A 63 12.88 -8.53 24.08
N ASN A 64 13.97 -7.81 24.39
CA ASN A 64 13.90 -6.42 24.84
C ASN A 64 13.53 -5.49 23.69
N ASP A 65 14.11 -5.69 22.51
CA ASP A 65 13.72 -4.99 21.28
C ASP A 65 12.24 -5.21 20.96
N LEU A 66 11.77 -6.47 21.03
CA LEU A 66 10.37 -6.80 20.80
C LEU A 66 9.41 -6.05 21.76
N LYS A 67 9.75 -6.00 23.05
CA LYS A 67 8.96 -5.23 24.03
C LYS A 67 8.92 -3.74 23.69
N SER A 68 10.06 -3.18 23.30
CA SER A 68 10.17 -1.76 22.92
C SER A 68 9.32 -1.44 21.67
N VAL A 69 9.43 -2.27 20.63
CA VAL A 69 8.62 -2.18 19.41
C VAL A 69 7.12 -2.25 19.73
N ILE A 70 6.67 -3.26 20.48
CA ILE A 70 5.26 -3.39 20.87
C ILE A 70 4.78 -2.16 21.65
N GLY A 71 5.62 -1.59 22.51
CA GLY A 71 5.35 -0.35 23.24
C GLY A 71 5.13 0.84 22.29
N GLU A 72 6.05 1.08 21.35
CA GLU A 72 5.93 2.19 20.39
C GLU A 72 4.74 2.01 19.44
N LEU A 73 4.43 0.79 18.99
CA LEU A 73 3.26 0.51 18.16
C LEU A 73 1.95 0.71 18.92
N SER A 74 1.90 0.31 20.19
CA SER A 74 0.74 0.53 21.06
C SER A 74 0.51 2.03 21.31
N LYS A 75 1.59 2.79 21.50
CA LYS A 75 1.55 4.24 21.61
C LYS A 75 1.07 4.90 20.31
N LEU A 76 1.58 4.47 19.14
CA LEU A 76 1.13 4.96 17.84
C LEU A 76 -0.37 4.72 17.63
N LYS A 77 -0.87 3.52 17.97
CA LYS A 77 -2.30 3.20 17.93
C LYS A 77 -3.11 4.16 18.82
N TYR A 78 -2.66 4.40 20.05
CA TYR A 78 -3.30 5.35 20.95
C TYR A 78 -3.29 6.79 20.39
N GLU A 79 -2.16 7.23 19.82
CA GLU A 79 -2.02 8.55 19.18
C GLU A 79 -3.06 8.74 18.05
N ILE A 80 -3.26 7.72 17.21
CA ILE A 80 -4.28 7.72 16.15
C ILE A 80 -5.69 7.77 16.75
N GLN A 81 -6.01 6.86 17.68
CA GLN A 81 -7.36 6.74 18.25
C GLN A 81 -7.79 7.99 19.03
N THR A 82 -6.85 8.69 19.65
CA THR A 82 -7.10 9.91 20.43
C THR A 82 -6.76 11.20 19.67
N ASN A 83 -6.50 11.09 18.36
CA ASN A 83 -6.22 12.21 17.45
C ASN A 83 -5.12 13.15 17.98
N LYS A 84 -4.02 12.57 18.47
CA LYS A 84 -2.85 13.33 18.92
C LYS A 84 -2.13 13.98 17.74
N SER A 85 -1.34 15.00 18.05
CA SER A 85 -0.46 15.66 17.10
C SER A 85 0.58 14.68 16.54
N LEU A 86 0.92 14.80 15.27
CA LEU A 86 2.05 14.12 14.67
C LEU A 86 3.32 14.62 15.34
N ARG A 87 4.21 13.69 15.70
CA ARG A 87 5.56 14.00 16.17
C ARG A 87 6.55 13.90 15.02
N LYS A 88 7.71 14.52 15.18
CA LYS A 88 8.83 14.28 14.27
C LYS A 88 9.27 12.81 14.35
N ILE A 89 9.63 12.25 13.20
CA ILE A 89 10.27 10.94 13.09
C ILE A 89 11.74 11.08 13.47
N VAL A 90 12.22 10.12 14.24
CA VAL A 90 13.59 9.99 14.73
C VAL A 90 14.21 8.75 14.06
N SER A 91 14.93 8.99 12.98
CA SER A 91 15.68 7.97 12.24
C SER A 91 16.69 8.66 11.32
N ASP A 92 17.78 7.98 10.99
CA ASP A 92 18.84 8.48 10.10
C ASP A 92 18.52 8.28 8.62
N ALA A 93 17.35 7.72 8.30
CA ALA A 93 16.95 7.46 6.92
C ALA A 93 16.67 8.77 6.15
N PRO A 94 17.02 8.86 4.85
CA PRO A 94 16.93 10.09 4.07
C PRO A 94 15.50 10.63 3.89
N ASP A 95 14.49 9.74 3.95
CA ASP A 95 13.08 10.10 3.81
C ASP A 95 12.52 10.86 5.02
N VAL A 96 13.18 10.78 6.18
CA VAL A 96 12.75 11.42 7.44
C VAL A 96 12.68 12.93 7.30
N LYS A 97 13.60 13.54 6.54
CA LYS A 97 13.61 14.98 6.29
C LYS A 97 12.29 15.43 5.66
N PHE A 98 11.78 14.70 4.67
CA PHE A 98 10.51 15.03 4.01
C PHE A 98 9.35 15.08 5.01
N TYR A 99 9.21 14.06 5.85
CA TYR A 99 8.13 14.02 6.85
C TYR A 99 8.28 15.13 7.90
N ASN A 100 9.49 15.35 8.41
CA ASN A 100 9.73 16.34 9.45
C ASN A 100 9.56 17.78 8.95
N ASP A 101 9.96 18.06 7.71
CA ASP A 101 9.73 19.35 7.05
C ASP A 101 8.22 19.57 6.81
N TYR A 102 7.50 18.54 6.35
CA TYR A 102 6.05 18.62 6.18
C TYR A 102 5.34 18.91 7.51
N ILE A 103 5.64 18.14 8.55
CA ILE A 103 5.01 18.30 9.87
C ILE A 103 5.28 19.70 10.43
N THR A 104 6.52 20.17 10.33
CA THR A 104 6.89 21.53 10.79
C THR A 104 6.13 22.59 9.98
N GLY A 105 6.20 22.53 8.65
CA GLY A 105 5.56 23.51 7.78
C GLY A 105 4.03 23.53 7.88
N GLN A 106 3.40 22.40 8.19
CA GLN A 106 1.96 22.34 8.44
C GLN A 106 1.61 22.86 9.83
N SER A 107 2.44 22.59 10.84
CA SER A 107 2.26 23.12 12.19
C SER A 107 2.37 24.65 12.23
N ASP A 108 3.29 25.23 11.46
CA ASP A 108 3.45 26.67 11.38
C ASP A 108 2.23 27.37 10.72
N LYS A 109 1.52 26.67 9.84
CA LYS A 109 0.35 27.20 9.11
C LYS A 109 -0.97 27.01 9.86
N ASP A 110 -1.21 25.79 10.32
CA ASP A 110 -2.53 25.35 10.81
C ASP A 110 -2.51 25.00 12.31
N GLY A 111 -1.37 25.16 12.97
CA GLY A 111 -1.17 24.80 14.36
C GLY A 111 -1.09 23.29 14.57
N ASN A 112 -2.24 22.67 14.91
CA ASN A 112 -2.25 21.27 15.34
C ASN A 112 -2.36 20.29 14.16
N VAL A 113 -1.24 19.64 13.83
CA VAL A 113 -1.14 18.65 12.75
C VAL A 113 -1.45 17.27 13.31
N THR A 114 -2.56 16.66 12.92
CA THR A 114 -3.01 15.36 13.45
C THR A 114 -3.31 14.38 12.31
N PHE A 115 -3.49 13.09 12.64
CA PHE A 115 -3.86 12.06 11.66
C PHE A 115 -5.18 12.37 10.93
N PHE A 116 -6.03 13.19 11.54
CA PHE A 116 -7.32 13.60 11.00
C PHE A 116 -7.26 14.90 10.21
N SER A 117 -6.28 15.78 10.45
CA SER A 117 -6.17 17.06 9.73
C SER A 117 -5.30 16.98 8.47
N VAL A 118 -4.31 16.09 8.41
CA VAL A 118 -3.45 15.95 7.23
C VAL A 118 -4.14 15.20 6.07
N ILE A 119 -3.57 15.35 4.88
CA ILE A 119 -3.94 14.58 3.69
C ILE A 119 -3.88 13.09 4.03
N TRP A 120 -4.93 12.35 3.67
CA TRP A 120 -5.08 10.93 4.01
C TRP A 120 -3.89 10.09 3.56
N LEU A 121 -3.41 10.31 2.32
CA LEU A 121 -2.21 9.64 1.80
C LEU A 121 -1.01 9.81 2.75
N LEU A 122 -0.76 11.03 3.24
CA LEU A 122 0.32 11.28 4.18
C LEU A 122 0.06 10.62 5.54
N SER A 123 -1.17 10.70 6.05
CA SER A 123 -1.56 10.07 7.32
C SER A 123 -1.25 8.57 7.33
N GLU A 124 -1.60 7.89 6.23
CA GLU A 124 -1.40 6.46 6.05
C GLU A 124 0.09 6.12 5.87
N CYS A 125 0.80 6.83 4.98
CA CYS A 125 2.24 6.65 4.81
C CYS A 125 3.02 6.90 6.10
N TYR A 126 2.65 7.94 6.85
CA TYR A 126 3.28 8.29 8.13
C TYR A 126 3.08 7.19 9.19
N MET A 127 1.91 6.54 9.25
CA MET A 127 1.72 5.38 10.12
C MET A 127 2.68 4.24 9.77
N TYR A 128 2.76 3.84 8.50
CA TYR A 128 3.70 2.78 8.08
C TYR A 128 5.15 3.18 8.31
N ARG A 129 5.48 4.48 8.16
CA ARG A 129 6.82 4.98 8.45
C ARG A 129 7.14 4.95 9.95
N ARG A 130 6.19 5.23 10.83
CA ARG A 130 6.30 5.09 12.29
C ARG A 130 6.40 3.62 12.73
N ILE A 131 5.73 2.70 12.02
CA ILE A 131 5.94 1.26 12.21
C ILE A 131 7.41 0.94 11.88
N ARG A 132 7.92 1.37 10.73
CA ARG A 132 9.31 1.13 10.32
C ARG A 132 10.32 1.76 11.29
N GLU A 133 10.07 2.98 11.75
CA GLU A 133 10.88 3.68 12.76
C GLU A 133 11.03 2.84 14.04
N ALA A 134 9.93 2.25 14.53
CA ALA A 134 9.95 1.43 15.75
C ALA A 134 10.95 0.26 15.66
N PHE A 135 11.15 -0.31 14.46
CA PHE A 135 12.17 -1.33 14.22
C PHE A 135 13.55 -0.75 13.97
N GLU A 136 13.66 0.36 13.22
CA GLU A 136 14.96 0.95 12.83
C GLU A 136 15.86 1.33 13.99
N VAL A 137 15.27 1.72 15.11
CA VAL A 137 15.96 2.14 16.34
C VAL A 137 16.34 0.97 17.25
N THR A 138 15.98 -0.26 16.90
CA THR A 138 16.35 -1.48 17.63
C THR A 138 17.73 -1.98 17.21
N ASN A 139 18.35 -2.80 18.06
CA ASN A 139 19.67 -3.35 17.78
C ASN A 139 19.58 -4.61 16.89
N THR A 140 18.65 -5.50 17.19
CA THR A 140 18.53 -6.83 16.58
C THR A 140 17.38 -6.94 15.57
N LEU A 141 16.31 -6.17 15.75
CA LEU A 141 15.10 -6.25 14.92
C LEU A 141 15.04 -5.20 13.80
N LYS A 142 16.15 -4.50 13.52
CA LYS A 142 16.22 -3.41 12.51
C LYS A 142 15.69 -3.79 11.13
N ASN A 143 15.90 -5.03 10.71
CA ASN A 143 15.47 -5.54 9.41
C ASN A 143 14.25 -6.48 9.49
N TYR A 144 13.63 -6.57 10.66
CA TYR A 144 12.43 -7.38 10.83
C TYR A 144 11.27 -6.78 10.03
N ASP A 145 10.58 -7.63 9.28
CA ASP A 145 9.40 -7.28 8.51
C ASP A 145 8.15 -7.85 9.20
N PRO A 146 7.33 -7.02 9.87
CA PRO A 146 6.16 -7.49 10.58
C PRO A 146 5.04 -8.00 9.67
N PHE A 147 5.11 -7.71 8.37
CA PHE A 147 4.13 -8.16 7.38
C PHE A 147 4.60 -9.40 6.61
N LEU A 148 5.82 -9.91 6.86
CA LEU A 148 6.40 -11.02 6.11
C LEU A 148 5.52 -12.28 6.14
N LYS A 149 5.03 -12.65 7.33
CA LYS A 149 4.17 -13.83 7.49
C LYS A 149 2.90 -13.71 6.65
N GLN A 150 2.20 -12.58 6.77
CA GLN A 150 1.00 -12.28 5.99
C GLN A 150 1.27 -12.32 4.48
N LYS A 151 2.37 -11.73 4.02
CA LYS A 151 2.77 -11.77 2.60
C LYS A 151 3.03 -13.20 2.12
N ARG A 152 3.69 -14.03 2.93
CA ARG A 152 3.93 -15.45 2.61
C ARG A 152 2.63 -16.22 2.54
N ASP A 153 1.75 -16.06 3.54
CA ASP A 153 0.46 -16.74 3.59
C ASP A 153 -0.40 -16.39 2.36
N SER A 154 -0.48 -15.11 1.99
CA SER A 154 -1.17 -14.68 0.76
C SER A 154 -0.51 -15.20 -0.50
N HIS A 155 0.82 -15.26 -0.57
CA HIS A 155 1.52 -15.86 -1.70
C HIS A 155 1.18 -17.34 -1.88
N PHE A 156 1.21 -18.13 -0.79
CA PHE A 156 0.85 -19.55 -0.83
C PHE A 156 -0.62 -19.75 -1.23
N GLN A 157 -1.53 -18.92 -0.73
CA GLN A 157 -2.94 -18.95 -1.11
C GLN A 157 -3.16 -18.58 -2.59
N ALA A 158 -2.28 -17.75 -3.18
CA ALA A 158 -2.35 -17.35 -4.57
C ALA A 158 -1.75 -18.36 -5.56
N LEU A 159 -1.01 -19.39 -5.11
CA LEU A 159 -0.33 -20.35 -5.99
C LEU A 159 -1.24 -20.99 -7.06
N PRO A 160 -2.48 -21.45 -6.76
CA PRO A 160 -3.34 -22.02 -7.78
C PRO A 160 -3.69 -21.04 -8.90
N VAL A 161 -3.89 -19.76 -8.56
CA VAL A 161 -4.19 -18.68 -9.52
C VAL A 161 -2.97 -18.38 -10.37
N MET A 162 -1.79 -18.30 -9.74
CA MET A 162 -0.52 -18.09 -10.42
C MET A 162 -0.24 -19.22 -11.42
N ALA A 163 -0.51 -20.47 -11.04
CA ALA A 163 -0.36 -21.62 -11.94
C ALA A 163 -1.30 -21.55 -13.15
N LYS A 164 -2.57 -21.18 -12.94
CA LYS A 164 -3.53 -20.95 -14.04
C LYS A 164 -3.08 -19.83 -14.98
N LEU A 165 -2.59 -18.72 -14.43
CA LEU A 165 -2.08 -17.60 -15.22
C LEU A 165 -0.84 -18.00 -16.04
N ALA A 166 0.08 -18.76 -15.43
CA ALA A 166 1.27 -19.26 -16.10
C ALA A 166 0.90 -20.22 -17.24
N GLN A 167 -0.06 -21.12 -17.02
CA GLN A 167 -0.57 -22.03 -18.05
C GLN A 167 -1.19 -21.27 -19.22
N TYR A 168 -2.04 -20.27 -18.93
CA TYR A 168 -2.62 -19.41 -19.98
C TYR A 168 -1.54 -18.67 -20.77
N LEU A 169 -0.52 -18.14 -20.10
CA LEU A 169 0.60 -17.48 -20.77
C LEU A 169 1.36 -18.43 -21.70
N ILE A 170 1.64 -19.67 -21.26
CA ILE A 170 2.28 -20.69 -22.10
C ILE A 170 1.43 -20.95 -23.35
N GLU A 171 0.12 -21.16 -23.19
CA GLU A 171 -0.78 -21.40 -24.32
C GLU A 171 -0.86 -20.23 -25.31
N VAL A 172 -0.78 -18.99 -24.83
CA VAL A 172 -0.72 -17.80 -25.69
C VAL A 172 0.58 -17.80 -26.51
N LEU A 173 1.72 -18.08 -25.86
CA LEU A 173 3.03 -18.10 -26.49
C LEU A 173 3.21 -19.26 -27.48
N GLU A 174 2.63 -20.43 -27.20
CA GLU A 174 2.70 -21.58 -28.12
C GLU A 174 1.88 -21.38 -29.41
N LYS A 175 0.86 -20.52 -29.39
CA LYS A 175 0.00 -20.26 -30.55
C LYS A 175 0.64 -19.33 -31.59
N SER A 176 1.54 -18.43 -31.18
CA SER A 176 2.11 -17.39 -32.03
C SER A 176 3.26 -16.67 -31.34
N ASP A 177 4.37 -16.46 -32.07
CA ASP A 177 5.45 -15.59 -31.62
C ASP A 177 5.08 -14.09 -31.72
N GLU A 178 4.07 -13.74 -32.51
CA GLU A 178 3.58 -12.37 -32.61
C GLU A 178 2.57 -12.05 -31.49
N PRO A 179 2.75 -10.94 -30.75
CA PRO A 179 1.84 -10.56 -29.68
C PRO A 179 0.49 -10.13 -30.27
N LYS A 180 -0.58 -10.77 -29.81
CA LYS A 180 -1.95 -10.39 -30.16
C LYS A 180 -2.49 -9.38 -29.18
N LYS A 181 -3.19 -8.39 -29.72
CA LYS A 181 -3.84 -7.33 -28.96
C LYS A 181 -4.84 -7.90 -27.95
N GLU A 182 -5.62 -8.88 -28.35
CA GLU A 182 -6.68 -9.48 -27.53
C GLU A 182 -6.08 -10.15 -26.29
N ASP A 183 -5.00 -10.93 -26.47
CA ASP A 183 -4.28 -11.58 -25.37
C ASP A 183 -3.63 -10.54 -24.43
N PHE A 184 -3.05 -9.47 -24.98
CA PHE A 184 -2.52 -8.36 -24.17
C PHE A 184 -3.60 -7.69 -23.32
N ILE A 185 -4.73 -7.32 -23.93
CA ILE A 185 -5.85 -6.68 -23.22
C ILE A 185 -6.43 -7.63 -22.18
N HIS A 186 -6.52 -8.93 -22.49
CA HIS A 186 -6.97 -9.95 -21.55
C HIS A 186 -6.06 -10.02 -20.31
N LEU A 187 -4.73 -10.12 -20.50
CA LEU A 187 -3.75 -10.11 -19.41
C LEU A 187 -3.77 -8.79 -18.62
N LEU A 188 -3.95 -7.65 -19.29
CA LEU A 188 -4.07 -6.34 -18.65
C LEU A 188 -5.31 -6.26 -17.74
N LYS A 189 -6.45 -6.80 -18.20
CA LYS A 189 -7.68 -6.88 -17.41
C LYS A 189 -7.53 -7.85 -16.22
N ILE A 190 -6.86 -8.98 -16.39
CA ILE A 190 -6.51 -9.87 -15.26
C ILE A 190 -5.64 -9.11 -14.25
N ASN A 191 -4.64 -8.36 -14.71
CA ASN A 191 -3.77 -7.56 -13.83
C ASN A 191 -4.58 -6.51 -13.02
N LEU A 192 -5.52 -5.81 -13.66
CA LEU A 192 -6.43 -4.87 -12.98
C LEU A 192 -7.20 -5.57 -11.85
N TRP A 193 -7.80 -6.72 -12.14
CA TRP A 193 -8.65 -7.43 -11.18
C TRP A 193 -7.87 -8.21 -10.13
N GLY A 194 -6.60 -8.52 -10.40
CA GLY A 194 -5.67 -9.07 -9.41
C GLY A 194 -5.55 -8.20 -8.15
N ASN A 195 -5.83 -6.90 -8.24
CA ASN A 195 -5.91 -6.00 -7.08
C ASN A 195 -7.01 -6.39 -6.07
N LYS A 196 -7.99 -7.23 -6.45
CA LYS A 196 -8.95 -7.81 -5.48
C LYS A 196 -8.28 -8.76 -4.48
N CYS A 197 -7.08 -9.25 -4.78
CA CYS A 197 -6.25 -10.04 -3.90
C CYS A 197 -5.31 -9.18 -3.03
N ASP A 198 -5.45 -7.85 -3.05
CA ASP A 198 -4.57 -6.95 -2.30
C ASP A 198 -4.92 -6.93 -0.79
N LEU A 199 -3.89 -7.16 0.03
CA LEU A 199 -3.92 -7.15 1.49
C LEU A 199 -4.46 -5.82 2.07
N SER A 200 -4.15 -4.71 1.41
CA SER A 200 -4.53 -3.36 1.83
C SER A 200 -6.01 -3.07 1.64
N LEU A 201 -6.74 -3.85 0.82
CA LEU A 201 -8.19 -3.73 0.67
C LEU A 201 -8.92 -4.72 1.58
N SER A 202 -8.34 -5.89 1.78
CA SER A 202 -8.99 -6.97 2.51
C SER A 202 -8.62 -7.08 3.99
N ASN A 203 -7.81 -6.15 4.52
CA ASN A 203 -7.25 -6.22 5.88
C ASN A 203 -6.56 -7.57 6.18
N GLY A 204 -6.06 -8.25 5.15
CA GLY A 204 -5.37 -9.54 5.31
C GLY A 204 -6.16 -10.79 5.00
N GLU A 205 -7.44 -10.69 4.63
CA GLU A 205 -8.25 -11.86 4.27
C GLU A 205 -8.31 -12.01 2.75
N MET A 206 -7.82 -13.11 2.18
CA MET A 206 -8.06 -13.35 0.75
C MET A 206 -9.55 -13.65 0.55
N THR A 207 -10.23 -12.88 -0.31
CA THR A 207 -11.58 -13.24 -0.77
C THR A 207 -11.47 -14.59 -1.48
N SER A 208 -12.15 -15.60 -0.95
CA SER A 208 -11.99 -17.02 -1.27
C SER A 208 -12.37 -17.44 -2.69
N ASN A 209 -12.64 -16.51 -3.60
CA ASN A 209 -13.13 -16.80 -4.95
C ASN A 209 -12.19 -16.22 -6.01
N THR A 210 -10.99 -16.77 -6.09
CA THR A 210 -10.00 -16.40 -7.11
C THR A 210 -10.32 -16.96 -8.49
N ASP A 211 -11.27 -17.89 -8.60
CA ASP A 211 -11.78 -18.39 -9.88
C ASP A 211 -12.54 -17.31 -10.67
N ASP A 212 -13.12 -16.32 -9.99
CA ASP A 212 -13.78 -15.18 -10.65
C ASP A 212 -12.80 -14.25 -11.38
N LEU A 213 -11.49 -14.29 -11.05
CA LEU A 213 -10.48 -13.42 -11.68
C LEU A 213 -10.32 -13.68 -13.18
N PHE A 214 -10.59 -14.91 -13.62
CA PHE A 214 -10.53 -15.30 -15.02
C PHE A 214 -11.88 -15.14 -15.73
N ASN A 215 -12.97 -14.86 -15.00
CA ASN A 215 -14.28 -14.57 -15.59
C ASN A 215 -14.41 -13.07 -15.94
N LEU A 216 -13.62 -12.63 -16.91
CA LEU A 216 -13.58 -11.22 -17.31
C LEU A 216 -14.93 -10.70 -17.79
N GLU A 217 -15.78 -11.53 -18.42
CA GLU A 217 -17.12 -11.14 -18.87
C GLU A 217 -17.99 -10.62 -17.72
N SER A 218 -17.91 -11.26 -16.55
CA SER A 218 -18.63 -10.81 -15.35
C SER A 218 -18.05 -9.54 -14.71
N LEU A 219 -16.77 -9.27 -14.96
CA LEU A 219 -16.04 -8.18 -14.33
C LEU A 219 -16.02 -6.91 -15.20
N GLU A 220 -16.08 -7.06 -16.51
CA GLU A 220 -16.02 -5.99 -17.50
C GLU A 220 -17.06 -4.86 -17.28
N PRO A 221 -18.33 -5.15 -16.88
CA PRO A 221 -19.29 -4.09 -16.57
C PRO A 221 -18.87 -3.18 -15.40
N ASN A 222 -17.90 -3.59 -14.58
CA ASN A 222 -17.38 -2.79 -13.46
C ASN A 222 -16.21 -1.87 -13.86
N ILE A 223 -15.75 -1.91 -15.12
CA ILE A 223 -14.71 -1.01 -15.63
C ILE A 223 -15.36 0.32 -16.04
N LEU A 224 -15.16 1.36 -15.23
CA LEU A 224 -15.75 2.68 -15.48
C LEU A 224 -15.03 3.49 -16.57
N CYS A 225 -13.75 3.22 -16.79
CA CYS A 225 -12.93 3.88 -17.78
C CYS A 225 -11.92 2.88 -18.34
N ASP A 226 -12.07 2.52 -19.62
CA ASP A 226 -11.19 1.58 -20.30
C ASP A 226 -10.34 2.31 -21.35
N HIS A 227 -9.03 2.28 -21.15
CA HIS A 227 -8.03 2.81 -22.09
C HIS A 227 -7.05 1.72 -22.57
N SER A 228 -7.36 0.44 -22.35
CA SER A 228 -6.51 -0.70 -22.74
C SER A 228 -6.08 -0.67 -24.21
N GLU A 229 -7.01 -0.30 -25.10
CA GLU A 229 -6.77 -0.03 -26.51
C GLU A 229 -5.66 0.99 -26.78
N LYS A 230 -5.72 2.14 -26.09
CA LYS A 230 -4.73 3.21 -26.23
C LYS A 230 -3.37 2.75 -25.73
N VAL A 231 -3.34 1.96 -24.66
CA VAL A 231 -2.11 1.37 -24.11
C VAL A 231 -1.47 0.41 -25.10
N TRP A 232 -2.25 -0.48 -25.72
CA TRP A 232 -1.76 -1.38 -26.77
C TRP A 232 -1.17 -0.60 -27.94
N MET A 233 -1.91 0.39 -28.46
CA MET A 233 -1.44 1.21 -29.58
C MET A 233 -0.13 1.92 -29.25
N ALA A 234 0.01 2.50 -28.04
CA ALA A 234 1.24 3.16 -27.63
C ALA A 234 2.45 2.19 -27.62
N GLY A 235 2.27 0.97 -27.13
CA GLY A 235 3.31 -0.07 -27.16
C GLY A 235 3.74 -0.43 -28.58
N PHE A 236 2.77 -0.63 -29.47
CA PHE A 236 3.01 -0.93 -30.88
C PHE A 236 3.76 0.20 -31.61
N TRP A 237 3.39 1.46 -31.36
CA TRP A 237 4.08 2.62 -31.91
C TRP A 237 5.49 2.80 -31.36
N CYS A 238 5.75 2.44 -30.09
CA CYS A 238 7.11 2.44 -29.54
C CYS A 238 8.01 1.42 -30.24
N THR A 239 7.48 0.23 -30.58
CA THR A 239 8.22 -0.78 -31.35
C THR A 239 8.48 -0.30 -32.78
N ILE A 240 7.47 0.29 -33.44
CA ILE A 240 7.64 0.86 -34.79
C ILE A 240 8.64 2.02 -34.78
N ILE A 241 8.53 2.98 -33.86
CA ILE A 241 9.45 4.13 -33.80
C ILE A 241 10.87 3.68 -33.38
N GLY A 242 10.98 2.66 -32.54
CA GLY A 242 12.25 1.98 -32.22
C GLY A 242 12.90 1.38 -33.47
N ASP A 243 12.14 0.64 -34.28
CA ASP A 243 12.59 0.07 -35.55
C ASP A 243 12.87 1.14 -36.62
N TYR A 244 12.13 2.24 -36.64
CA TYR A 244 12.41 3.37 -37.53
C TYR A 244 13.71 4.08 -37.12
N ARG A 245 14.04 4.21 -35.84
CA ARG A 245 15.36 4.72 -35.42
C ARG A 245 16.52 3.83 -35.91
N TYR A 246 16.30 2.53 -36.06
CA TYR A 246 17.28 1.62 -36.67
C TYR A 246 17.29 1.68 -38.21
N ARG A 247 16.18 2.00 -38.89
CA ARG A 247 16.13 2.11 -40.37
C ARG A 247 16.51 3.48 -40.93
N VAL A 248 16.29 4.58 -40.21
CA VAL A 248 16.71 5.93 -40.68
C VAL A 248 18.21 6.17 -40.47
N GLY A 249 18.88 5.32 -39.68
CA GLY A 249 20.34 5.32 -39.50
C GLY A 249 21.17 4.85 -40.72
N GLN A 250 20.53 4.49 -41.84
CA GLN A 250 21.23 4.10 -43.09
C GLN A 250 21.16 5.14 -44.23
N PHE A 251 20.62 6.34 -43.97
CA PHE A 251 20.58 7.42 -44.97
C PHE A 251 21.52 8.60 -44.69
N TRP A 252 22.43 8.45 -43.72
CA TRP A 252 23.56 9.36 -43.51
C TRP A 252 24.86 8.56 -43.39
N LEU A 253 25.31 8.03 -44.53
CA LEU A 253 26.71 7.79 -44.85
C LEU A 253 27.03 8.52 -46.16
#